data_AF-A0A950V5F5-F1
#
_entry.id   AF-A0A950V5F5-F1
#
_cell.length_a   1.000
_cell.length_b   1.000
_cell.length_c   1.000
_cell.angle_alpha   90.00
_cell.angle_beta   90.00
_cell.angle_gamma   90.00
#
_symmetry.space_group_name_H-M   'P 1'
#
loop_
_entity.id
_entity.type
_entity.pdbx_description
1 polymer ?
#
loop_
_entity_poly.entity_id
_entity_poly.type
_entity_poly.pdbx_seq_one_letter_code
_entity_poly.pdbx_strand_id
1 'polypeptide(L)'
;MMQGRQLRRTSRGVAAHPHGAAHQQRCAVRVLYSKNTTRGQWRAHGRYIARQSAVAEGNHKAAGFDKSSNELDIEGRLNAWQKAGDERLWKFIISPEFGDRLDMEKLTRELMDRIERELGTSTEWVAITHHNTDHRHTHVALRGVDSDGRALLLDRQFVQRGIRQVAQDLCTYQLDTVLLQTRRLLNNGRFCNPVTPRLIEGFSMKRRKARTIRLISR
;
A
#
# COMPACT_ATOMS: atom_id res chain seq x y z
N MET A 1 55.22 -30.01 -1.96
CA MET A 1 54.25 -29.22 -1.16
C MET A 1 54.22 -27.85 -1.82
N MET A 2 53.17 -27.35 -2.48
CA MET A 2 51.80 -27.08 -2.03
C MET A 2 50.87 -27.02 -3.24
N GLN A 3 49.73 -27.72 -3.20
CA GLN A 3 48.66 -27.60 -4.20
C GLN A 3 47.75 -26.41 -3.85
N GLY A 4 47.43 -25.59 -4.85
CA GLY A 4 46.52 -24.45 -4.72
C GLY A 4 45.08 -24.90 -4.48
N ARG A 5 44.52 -24.49 -3.32
CA ARG A 5 43.15 -24.79 -2.90
C ARG A 5 42.18 -23.81 -3.57
N GLN A 6 41.50 -24.27 -4.61
CA GLN A 6 40.44 -23.53 -5.30
C GLN A 6 39.18 -23.51 -4.43
N LEU A 7 38.84 -22.34 -3.87
CA LEU A 7 37.63 -22.14 -3.07
C LEU A 7 36.41 -22.07 -4.00
N ARG A 8 35.62 -23.14 -4.04
CA ARG A 8 34.28 -23.17 -4.64
C ARG A 8 33.36 -22.21 -3.88
N ARG A 9 32.96 -21.10 -4.52
CA ARG A 9 31.83 -20.27 -4.06
C ARG A 9 30.55 -21.07 -4.23
N THR A 10 30.00 -21.58 -3.13
CA THR A 10 28.63 -22.08 -3.10
C THR A 10 27.66 -20.90 -3.20
N SER A 11 26.95 -20.78 -4.31
CA SER A 11 25.79 -19.90 -4.43
C SER A 11 24.73 -20.36 -3.43
N ARG A 12 24.46 -19.54 -2.40
CA ARG A 12 23.27 -19.70 -1.56
C ARG A 12 22.06 -19.45 -2.46
N GLY A 13 21.36 -20.53 -2.81
CA GLY A 13 20.03 -20.44 -3.40
C GLY A 13 19.12 -19.65 -2.47
N VAL A 14 18.46 -18.63 -3.00
CA VAL A 14 17.35 -17.96 -2.32
C VAL A 14 16.26 -19.01 -2.14
N ALA A 15 15.94 -19.35 -0.90
CA ALA A 15 14.93 -20.35 -0.57
C ALA A 15 13.56 -19.90 -1.10
N ALA A 16 13.10 -20.54 -2.18
CA ALA A 16 11.73 -20.45 -2.64
C ALA A 16 10.81 -21.01 -1.53
N HIS A 17 10.02 -20.14 -0.91
CA HIS A 17 9.00 -20.54 0.05
C HIS A 17 7.78 -21.08 -0.72
N PRO A 18 7.34 -22.32 -0.49
CA PRO A 18 6.16 -22.86 -1.14
C PRO A 18 4.93 -22.43 -0.33
N HIS A 19 4.32 -21.31 -0.71
CA HIS A 19 2.94 -21.01 -0.31
C HIS A 19 2.03 -21.36 -1.48
N GLY A 20 1.13 -22.33 -1.25
CA GLY A 20 0.17 -22.82 -2.24
C GLY A 20 -0.56 -21.67 -2.91
N ALA A 21 -0.69 -21.74 -4.23
CA ALA A 21 -1.15 -20.70 -5.15
C ALA A 21 -2.04 -19.62 -4.49
N ALA A 22 -1.38 -18.63 -3.90
CA ALA A 22 -2.05 -17.44 -3.41
C ALA A 22 -2.59 -16.73 -4.65
N HIS A 23 -3.90 -16.51 -4.71
CA HIS A 23 -4.53 -15.78 -5.80
C HIS A 23 -3.87 -14.40 -5.89
N GLN A 24 -3.04 -14.19 -6.92
CA GLN A 24 -2.29 -12.95 -7.08
C GLN A 24 -3.29 -11.79 -7.16
N GLN A 25 -3.06 -10.76 -6.35
CA GLN A 25 -3.97 -9.62 -6.27
C GLN A 25 -3.95 -8.85 -7.57
N ARG A 26 -5.14 -8.57 -8.12
CA ARG A 26 -5.23 -7.82 -9.37
C ARG A 26 -5.08 -6.33 -9.08
N CYS A 27 -4.34 -5.66 -9.94
CA CYS A 27 -4.19 -4.21 -9.92
C CYS A 27 -4.21 -3.71 -11.36
N ALA A 28 -5.20 -2.92 -11.71
CA ALA A 28 -5.20 -2.20 -12.96
C ALA A 28 -4.24 -1.01 -12.84
N VAL A 29 -3.37 -0.85 -13.83
CA VAL A 29 -2.52 0.34 -13.95
C VAL A 29 -2.72 0.91 -15.35
N ARG A 30 -3.15 2.18 -15.41
CA ARG A 30 -3.25 2.94 -16.65
C ARG A 30 -2.12 3.96 -16.68
N VAL A 31 -1.35 3.98 -17.76
CA VAL A 31 -0.29 4.97 -17.98
C VAL A 31 -0.67 5.80 -19.20
N LEU A 32 -0.70 7.10 -19.02
CA LEU A 32 -0.93 8.09 -20.06
C LEU A 32 0.16 9.17 -19.98
N TYR A 33 0.22 10.05 -20.97
CA TYR A 33 1.03 11.25 -20.87
C TYR A 33 0.32 12.44 -21.51
N SER A 34 0.79 13.63 -21.20
CA SER A 34 0.37 14.86 -21.88
C SER A 34 1.60 15.65 -22.32
N LYS A 35 1.63 16.04 -23.59
CA LYS A 35 2.69 16.90 -24.12
C LYS A 35 2.52 18.33 -23.61
N ASN A 36 3.61 19.07 -23.52
CA ASN A 36 3.58 20.48 -23.17
C ASN A 36 3.27 21.37 -24.39
N THR A 37 2.09 21.18 -24.99
CA THR A 37 1.65 21.95 -26.17
C THR A 37 0.54 22.95 -25.84
N THR A 38 -0.22 22.71 -24.76
CA THR A 38 -1.37 23.54 -24.38
C THR A 38 -1.11 24.22 -23.05
N ARG A 39 -0.98 25.56 -23.06
CA ARG A 39 -0.68 26.36 -21.87
C ARG A 39 -1.70 26.11 -20.75
N GLY A 40 -1.21 25.85 -19.54
CA GLY A 40 -2.04 25.67 -18.34
C GLY A 40 -2.75 24.33 -18.23
N GLN A 41 -2.62 23.44 -19.21
CA GLN A 41 -3.26 22.11 -19.20
C GLN A 41 -2.82 21.26 -18.00
N TRP A 42 -1.57 21.38 -17.54
CA TRP A 42 -1.07 20.59 -16.42
C TRP A 42 -1.61 21.09 -15.09
N ARG A 43 -1.66 22.42 -14.92
CA ARG A 43 -2.34 23.08 -13.80
C ARG A 43 -3.81 22.67 -13.72
N ALA A 44 -4.52 22.73 -14.84
CA ALA A 44 -5.93 22.35 -14.91
C ALA A 44 -6.14 20.88 -14.52
N HIS A 45 -5.23 20.00 -14.93
CA HIS A 45 -5.25 18.60 -14.53
C HIS A 45 -5.03 18.42 -13.02
N GLY A 46 -4.04 19.12 -12.44
CA GLY A 46 -3.78 19.09 -11.00
C GLY A 46 -4.99 19.53 -10.18
N ARG A 47 -5.65 20.62 -10.59
CA ARG A 47 -6.91 21.08 -9.99
C ARG A 47 -8.02 20.03 -10.08
N TYR A 48 -8.16 19.40 -11.26
CA TYR A 48 -9.20 18.40 -11.49
C TYR A 48 -9.06 17.22 -10.52
N ILE A 49 -7.85 16.64 -10.41
CA ILE A 49 -7.64 15.48 -9.52
C ILE A 49 -7.72 15.84 -8.04
N ALA A 50 -7.30 17.05 -7.64
CA ALA A 50 -7.41 17.53 -6.27
C ALA A 50 -8.87 17.78 -5.85
N ARG A 51 -9.68 18.35 -6.75
CA ARG A 51 -11.11 18.60 -6.50
C ARG A 51 -11.88 17.30 -6.28
N GLN A 52 -11.59 16.26 -7.06
CA GLN A 52 -12.28 14.98 -6.94
C GLN A 52 -12.08 14.33 -5.57
N SER A 53 -10.88 14.45 -4.99
CA SER A 53 -10.63 14.00 -3.61
C SER A 53 -11.34 14.85 -2.56
N ALA A 54 -11.35 16.18 -2.70
CA ALA A 54 -11.99 17.06 -1.71
C ALA A 54 -13.52 16.86 -1.63
N VAL A 55 -14.18 16.58 -2.77
CA VAL A 55 -15.61 16.21 -2.78
C VAL A 55 -15.86 14.88 -2.07
N ALA A 56 -14.90 13.94 -2.18
CA ALA A 56 -14.99 12.63 -1.54
C ALA A 56 -14.79 12.69 -0.01
N GLU A 57 -13.95 13.59 0.49
CA GLU A 57 -13.48 13.58 1.89
C GLU A 57 -14.23 14.54 2.82
N GLY A 58 -15.09 15.41 2.28
CA GLY A 58 -15.77 16.45 3.08
C GLY A 58 -14.80 17.48 3.70
N ASN A 59 -13.51 17.35 3.40
CA ASN A 59 -12.44 18.22 3.87
C ASN A 59 -11.90 19.04 2.69
N HIS A 60 -11.86 20.36 2.85
CA HIS A 60 -11.67 21.31 1.75
C HIS A 60 -10.24 21.36 1.17
N LYS A 61 -9.33 20.50 1.65
CA LYS A 61 -7.99 20.33 1.10
C LYS A 61 -7.61 18.86 1.16
N ALA A 62 -7.99 18.08 0.15
CA ALA A 62 -7.33 16.82 -0.11
C ALA A 62 -5.91 17.16 -0.59
N ALA A 63 -4.96 17.12 0.35
CA ALA A 63 -3.59 17.45 0.07
C ALA A 63 -2.95 16.29 -0.72
N GLY A 64 -2.17 16.64 -1.75
CA GLY A 64 -1.40 15.63 -2.45
C GLY A 64 -0.27 15.10 -1.57
N PHE A 65 0.29 13.97 -1.99
CA PHE A 65 1.50 13.41 -1.40
C PHE A 65 2.57 13.19 -2.47
N ASP A 66 3.82 13.14 -2.07
CA ASP A 66 4.96 12.77 -2.93
C ASP A 66 5.80 11.69 -2.25
N LYS A 67 7.09 11.59 -2.54
CA LYS A 67 8.01 10.62 -1.93
C LYS A 67 8.20 10.77 -0.41
N SER A 68 8.01 11.96 0.17
CA SER A 68 8.28 12.22 1.59
C SER A 68 7.22 13.05 2.32
N SER A 69 6.42 13.83 1.61
CA SER A 69 5.35 14.67 2.16
C SER A 69 3.98 14.03 1.94
N ASN A 70 3.06 14.33 2.86
CA ASN A 70 1.61 14.06 2.76
C ASN A 70 0.79 15.34 2.57
N GLU A 71 1.46 16.50 2.49
CA GLU A 71 0.82 17.78 2.25
C GLU A 71 1.50 18.49 1.09
N LEU A 72 0.87 18.48 -0.07
CA LEU A 72 1.44 19.05 -1.28
C LEU A 72 0.39 19.73 -2.18
N ASP A 73 0.74 20.92 -2.67
CA ASP A 73 -0.01 21.63 -3.70
C ASP A 73 0.26 21.03 -5.09
N ILE A 74 -0.59 20.08 -5.49
CA ILE A 74 -0.50 19.41 -6.79
C ILE A 74 -0.70 20.41 -7.92
N GLU A 75 -1.66 21.34 -7.80
CA GLU A 75 -1.95 22.32 -8.84
C GLU A 75 -0.72 23.19 -9.12
N GLY A 76 -0.12 23.74 -8.06
CA GLY A 76 1.08 24.54 -8.14
C GLY A 76 2.27 23.77 -8.70
N ARG A 77 2.49 22.52 -8.24
CA ARG A 77 3.61 21.69 -8.71
C ARG A 77 3.51 21.39 -10.21
N LEU A 78 2.34 20.95 -10.68
CA LEU A 78 2.15 20.64 -12.10
C LEU A 78 2.28 21.88 -13.00
N ASN A 79 1.83 23.04 -12.51
CA ASN A 79 2.03 24.31 -13.20
C ASN A 79 3.52 24.68 -13.30
N ALA A 80 4.29 24.45 -12.23
CA ALA A 80 5.72 24.73 -12.20
C ALA A 80 6.49 23.88 -13.23
N TRP A 81 6.25 22.57 -13.27
CA TRP A 81 6.87 21.69 -14.27
C TRP A 81 6.52 22.10 -15.70
N GLN A 82 5.27 22.50 -15.95
CA GLN A 82 4.87 22.97 -17.28
C GLN A 82 5.62 24.24 -17.70
N LYS A 83 5.78 25.19 -16.78
CA LYS A 83 6.51 26.44 -17.01
C LYS A 83 8.01 26.25 -17.13
N ALA A 84 8.56 25.20 -16.51
CA ALA A 84 9.96 24.83 -16.65
C ALA A 84 10.31 24.30 -18.05
N GLY A 85 9.31 24.08 -18.92
CA GLY A 85 9.53 23.63 -20.29
C GLY A 85 9.66 22.12 -20.43
N ASP A 86 9.37 21.35 -19.37
CA ASP A 86 9.34 19.90 -19.43
C ASP A 86 8.47 19.43 -20.60
N GLU A 87 8.96 18.48 -21.40
CA GLU A 87 8.28 18.08 -22.64
C GLU A 87 6.93 17.38 -22.39
N ARG A 88 6.83 16.65 -21.29
CA ARG A 88 5.71 15.76 -21.00
C ARG A 88 5.45 15.62 -19.51
N LEU A 89 4.20 15.32 -19.20
CA LEU A 89 3.75 14.87 -17.88
C LEU A 89 3.24 13.45 -18.00
N TRP A 90 3.84 12.51 -17.29
CA TRP A 90 3.34 11.14 -17.20
C TRP A 90 2.23 11.05 -16.15
N LYS A 91 1.20 10.27 -16.43
CA LYS A 91 0.00 10.13 -15.62
C LYS A 91 -0.28 8.66 -15.38
N PHE A 92 -0.35 8.26 -14.12
CA PHE A 92 -0.66 6.91 -13.71
C PHE A 92 -2.00 6.91 -12.97
N ILE A 93 -2.76 5.84 -13.18
CA ILE A 93 -3.94 5.53 -12.36
C ILE A 93 -3.72 4.11 -11.84
N ILE A 94 -3.56 3.99 -10.53
CA ILE A 94 -3.34 2.73 -9.81
C ILE A 94 -4.66 2.33 -9.17
N SER A 95 -5.23 1.20 -9.59
CA SER A 95 -6.55 0.73 -9.15
C SER A 95 -6.47 -0.75 -8.74
N PRO A 96 -6.13 -1.04 -7.48
CA PRO A 96 -6.17 -2.39 -6.93
C PRO A 96 -7.59 -2.92 -6.82
N GLU A 97 -7.77 -4.24 -6.92
CA GLU A 97 -9.06 -4.91 -6.77
C GLU A 97 -9.67 -4.71 -5.38
N PHE A 98 -8.86 -4.74 -4.32
CA PHE A 98 -9.28 -4.50 -2.94
C PHE A 98 -8.60 -3.26 -2.35
N GLY A 99 -8.67 -2.14 -3.07
CA GLY A 99 -8.02 -0.89 -2.65
C GLY A 99 -8.50 -0.35 -1.29
N ASP A 100 -9.69 -0.76 -0.82
CA ASP A 100 -10.22 -0.48 0.53
C ASP A 100 -9.42 -1.14 1.65
N ARG A 101 -8.73 -2.25 1.36
CA ARG A 101 -7.94 -3.03 2.31
C ARG A 101 -6.43 -2.74 2.24
N LEU A 102 -6.04 -1.79 1.38
CA LEU A 102 -4.64 -1.45 1.13
C LEU A 102 -4.30 -0.08 1.70
N ASP A 103 -3.05 0.06 2.12
CA ASP A 103 -2.45 1.36 2.34
C ASP A 103 -2.03 1.92 0.97
N MET A 104 -2.89 2.74 0.39
CA MET A 104 -2.73 3.27 -0.96
C MET A 104 -1.55 4.22 -1.10
N GLU A 105 -1.21 4.99 -0.06
CA GLU A 105 -0.04 5.87 -0.07
C GLU A 105 1.23 5.04 -0.05
N LYS A 106 1.33 4.06 0.86
CA LYS A 106 2.46 3.13 0.93
C LYS A 106 2.63 2.35 -0.37
N LEU A 107 1.54 1.80 -0.91
CA LEU A 107 1.55 1.08 -2.20
C LEU A 107 2.13 1.97 -3.31
N THR A 108 1.69 3.22 -3.37
CA THR A 108 2.12 4.17 -4.39
C THR A 108 3.60 4.51 -4.24
N ARG A 109 4.08 4.79 -3.01
CA ARG A 109 5.49 5.06 -2.73
C ARG A 109 6.38 3.87 -3.11
N GLU A 110 6.01 2.66 -2.71
CA GLU A 110 6.77 1.44 -3.03
C GLU A 110 6.81 1.16 -4.53
N LEU A 111 5.70 1.41 -5.24
CA LEU A 111 5.64 1.29 -6.71
C LEU A 111 6.55 2.31 -7.38
N MET A 112 6.49 3.58 -6.97
CA MET A 112 7.34 4.63 -7.54
C MET A 112 8.82 4.38 -7.25
N ASP A 113 9.18 3.93 -6.05
CA ASP A 113 10.55 3.52 -5.72
C ASP A 113 11.04 2.37 -6.62
N ARG A 114 10.15 1.44 -7.01
CA ARG A 114 10.51 0.36 -7.93
C ARG A 114 10.66 0.86 -9.36
N ILE A 115 9.82 1.81 -9.78
CA ILE A 115 9.95 2.50 -11.07
C ILE A 115 11.30 3.24 -11.15
N GLU A 116 11.69 3.98 -10.12
CA GLU A 116 13.00 4.67 -10.08
C GLU A 116 14.18 3.70 -10.24
N ARG A 117 14.14 2.57 -9.52
CA ARG A 117 15.19 1.53 -9.61
C ARG A 117 15.29 0.92 -11.00
N GLU A 118 14.14 0.69 -11.66
CA GLU A 118 14.12 0.13 -13.01
C GLU A 118 14.64 1.14 -14.04
N LEU A 119 14.28 2.43 -13.89
CA LEU A 119 14.73 3.49 -14.77
C LEU A 119 16.19 3.89 -14.52
N GLY A 120 16.77 3.52 -13.37
CA GLY A 120 18.13 3.88 -12.99
C GLY A 120 18.30 5.38 -12.71
N THR A 121 17.22 6.11 -12.45
CA THR A 121 17.23 7.55 -12.19
C THR A 121 16.21 7.91 -11.10
N SER A 122 16.47 9.02 -10.41
CA SER A 122 15.51 9.58 -9.45
C SER A 122 14.39 10.28 -10.20
N THR A 123 13.18 10.24 -9.65
CA THR A 123 12.02 10.86 -10.27
C THR A 123 11.32 11.83 -9.34
N GLU A 124 10.73 12.88 -9.92
CA GLU A 124 9.86 13.79 -9.18
C GLU A 124 8.40 13.46 -9.53
N TRP A 125 7.58 13.15 -8.53
CA TRP A 125 6.18 12.80 -8.74
C TRP A 125 5.32 13.33 -7.61
N VAL A 126 4.04 13.51 -7.91
CA VAL A 126 3.00 13.86 -6.94
C VAL A 126 1.80 12.97 -7.16
N ALA A 127 1.07 12.65 -6.10
CA ALA A 127 -0.05 11.73 -6.14
C ALA A 127 -1.21 12.17 -5.24
N ILE A 128 -2.38 11.61 -5.53
CA ILE A 128 -3.57 11.77 -4.71
C ILE A 128 -4.44 10.52 -4.79
N THR A 129 -4.93 10.07 -3.64
CA THR A 129 -5.82 8.91 -3.53
C THR A 129 -7.27 9.35 -3.42
N HIS A 130 -8.16 8.66 -4.13
CA HIS A 130 -9.60 8.87 -4.11
C HIS A 130 -10.21 7.75 -3.26
N HIS A 131 -10.82 8.11 -2.12
CA HIS A 131 -11.26 7.14 -1.10
C HIS A 131 -12.78 6.86 -1.09
N ASN A 132 -13.59 7.76 -1.63
CA ASN A 132 -15.06 7.72 -1.57
C ASN A 132 -15.68 7.44 -2.96
N THR A 133 -15.01 6.61 -3.75
CA THR A 133 -15.49 6.06 -5.01
C THR A 133 -15.68 4.55 -4.83
N ASP A 134 -16.54 3.90 -5.64
CA ASP A 134 -16.79 2.45 -5.57
C ASP A 134 -15.49 1.61 -5.61
N HIS A 135 -14.44 2.15 -6.23
CA HIS A 135 -13.10 1.59 -6.22
C HIS A 135 -12.06 2.65 -5.83
N ARG A 136 -11.28 2.38 -4.78
CA ARG A 136 -10.16 3.24 -4.40
C ARG A 136 -9.08 3.21 -5.45
N HIS A 137 -8.59 4.39 -5.82
CA HIS A 137 -7.53 4.52 -6.81
C HIS A 137 -6.65 5.73 -6.53
N THR A 138 -5.40 5.64 -6.98
CA THR A 138 -4.44 6.73 -6.85
C THR A 138 -4.10 7.28 -8.23
N HIS A 139 -4.23 8.60 -8.38
CA HIS A 139 -3.65 9.34 -9.48
C HIS A 139 -2.22 9.72 -9.15
N VAL A 140 -1.27 9.42 -10.04
CA VAL A 140 0.12 9.89 -9.93
C VAL A 140 0.47 10.71 -11.16
N ALA A 141 1.01 11.91 -10.93
CA ALA A 141 1.60 12.76 -11.94
C ALA A 141 3.11 12.73 -11.76
N LEU A 142 3.80 12.11 -12.71
CA LEU A 142 5.25 11.95 -12.74
C LEU A 142 5.84 12.96 -13.72
N ARG A 143 6.81 13.73 -13.25
CA ARG A 143 7.54 14.71 -14.04
C ARG A 143 8.28 14.01 -15.19
N GLY A 144 8.20 14.57 -16.39
CA GLY A 144 8.79 13.98 -17.59
C GLY A 144 10.27 14.29 -17.80
N VAL A 145 11.04 14.51 -16.74
CA VAL A 145 12.49 14.72 -16.79
C VAL A 145 13.21 13.83 -15.79
N ASP A 146 14.40 13.37 -16.15
CA ASP A 146 15.27 12.55 -15.31
C ASP A 146 16.16 13.42 -14.38
N SER A 147 17.01 12.77 -13.59
CA SER A 147 17.95 13.44 -12.69
C SER A 147 18.97 14.34 -13.39
N ASP A 148 19.23 14.12 -14.68
CA ASP A 148 20.15 14.90 -15.50
C ASP A 148 19.42 16.02 -16.26
N GLY A 149 18.10 16.18 -16.06
CA GLY A 149 17.26 17.16 -16.73
C GLY A 149 16.89 16.78 -18.16
N ARG A 150 17.16 15.54 -18.61
CA ARG A 150 16.76 15.05 -19.93
C ARG A 150 15.34 14.53 -19.90
N ALA A 151 14.70 14.46 -21.08
CA ALA A 151 13.33 13.94 -21.18
C ALA A 151 13.25 12.48 -20.71
N LEU A 152 12.41 12.23 -19.70
CA LEU A 152 12.17 10.89 -19.17
C LEU A 152 11.25 10.10 -20.11
N LEU A 153 11.79 9.03 -20.70
CA LEU A 153 11.07 8.12 -21.57
C LEU A 153 10.80 6.81 -20.84
N LEU A 154 9.55 6.35 -20.85
CA LEU A 154 9.18 5.04 -20.35
C LEU A 154 9.14 4.05 -21.51
N ASP A 155 9.91 2.96 -21.40
CA ASP A 155 9.90 1.89 -22.39
C ASP A 155 8.49 1.28 -22.54
N ARG A 156 8.13 0.93 -23.77
CA ARG A 156 6.79 0.40 -24.07
C ARG A 156 6.52 -0.91 -23.35
N GLN A 157 7.48 -1.83 -23.27
CA GLN A 157 7.29 -3.10 -22.56
C GLN A 157 7.17 -2.87 -21.05
N PHE A 158 7.97 -1.94 -20.51
CA PHE A 158 7.86 -1.53 -19.11
C PHE A 158 6.46 -0.97 -18.78
N VAL A 159 5.92 -0.13 -19.66
CA VAL A 159 4.55 0.39 -19.55
C VAL A 159 3.49 -0.70 -19.66
N GLN A 160 3.64 -1.62 -20.61
CA GLN A 160 2.61 -2.62 -20.91
C GLN A 160 2.49 -3.71 -19.84
N ARG A 161 3.61 -4.14 -19.25
CA ARG A 161 3.64 -5.32 -18.36
C ARG A 161 4.38 -5.07 -17.06
N GLY A 162 5.54 -4.41 -17.11
CA GLY A 162 6.42 -4.24 -15.94
C GLY A 162 5.73 -3.55 -14.77
N ILE A 163 5.17 -2.37 -14.99
CA ILE A 163 4.55 -1.58 -13.91
C ILE A 163 3.36 -2.31 -13.30
N ARG A 164 2.53 -2.96 -14.14
CA ARG A 164 1.36 -3.70 -13.66
C ARG A 164 1.77 -4.88 -12.77
N GLN A 165 2.73 -5.68 -13.22
CA GLN A 165 3.22 -6.83 -12.47
C GLN A 165 3.75 -6.39 -11.09
N VAL A 166 4.58 -5.33 -11.06
CA VAL A 166 5.10 -4.79 -9.80
C VAL A 166 3.96 -4.33 -8.87
N ALA A 167 2.96 -3.63 -9.41
CA ALA A 167 1.81 -3.19 -8.61
C ALA A 167 1.02 -4.39 -8.03
N GLN A 168 0.81 -5.45 -8.81
CA GLN A 168 0.14 -6.67 -8.35
C GLN A 168 0.91 -7.40 -7.26
N ASP A 169 2.23 -7.47 -7.39
CA ASP A 169 3.11 -8.10 -6.40
C ASP A 169 3.08 -7.32 -5.08
N LEU A 170 3.11 -5.98 -5.14
CA LEU A 170 2.99 -5.12 -3.96
C LEU A 170 1.61 -5.23 -3.29
N CYS A 171 0.52 -5.28 -4.07
CA CYS A 171 -0.83 -5.49 -3.53
C CYS A 171 -0.92 -6.83 -2.80
N THR A 172 -0.37 -7.89 -3.39
CA THR A 172 -0.34 -9.23 -2.79
C THR A 172 0.45 -9.21 -1.49
N TYR A 173 1.65 -8.61 -1.50
CA TYR A 173 2.51 -8.52 -0.32
C TYR A 173 1.85 -7.76 0.84
N GLN A 174 1.18 -6.64 0.58
CA GLN A 174 0.50 -5.88 1.64
C GLN A 174 -0.65 -6.69 2.25
N LEU A 175 -1.48 -7.36 1.43
CA LEU A 175 -2.59 -8.17 1.94
C LEU A 175 -2.11 -9.39 2.72
N ASP A 176 -1.07 -10.08 2.23
CA ASP A 176 -0.47 -11.22 2.94
C ASP A 176 0.13 -10.78 4.27
N THR A 177 0.79 -9.62 4.32
CA THR A 177 1.36 -9.07 5.55
C THR A 177 0.27 -8.79 6.59
N VAL A 178 -0.85 -8.18 6.17
CA VAL A 178 -2.01 -7.92 7.04
C VAL A 178 -2.63 -9.23 7.55
N LEU A 179 -2.76 -10.24 6.69
CA LEU A 179 -3.30 -11.56 7.08
C LEU A 179 -2.38 -12.28 8.08
N LEU A 180 -1.07 -12.26 7.88
CA LEU A 180 -0.10 -12.87 8.79
C LEU A 180 -0.07 -12.14 10.15
N GLN A 181 -0.15 -10.81 10.15
CA GLN A 181 -0.25 -10.03 11.39
C GLN A 181 -1.55 -10.32 12.14
N THR A 182 -2.68 -10.35 11.44
CA THR A 182 -3.99 -10.66 12.03
C THR A 182 -4.01 -12.07 12.62
N ARG A 183 -3.46 -13.07 11.92
CA ARG A 183 -3.34 -14.45 12.42
C ARG A 183 -2.45 -14.55 13.64
N ARG A 184 -1.34 -13.79 13.70
CA ARG A 184 -0.49 -13.71 14.91
C ARG A 184 -1.22 -13.07 16.08
N LEU A 185 -2.00 -12.01 15.85
CA LEU A 185 -2.78 -11.35 16.90
C LEU A 185 -3.90 -12.27 17.43
N LEU A 186 -4.63 -12.96 16.55
CA LEU A 186 -5.64 -13.95 16.93
C LEU A 186 -5.04 -15.15 17.69
N ASN A 187 -3.85 -15.59 17.31
CA ASN A 187 -3.14 -16.67 18.03
C ASN A 187 -2.56 -16.20 19.38
N ASN A 188 -2.29 -14.91 19.54
CA ASN A 188 -1.74 -14.32 20.78
C ASN A 188 -2.82 -13.82 21.75
N GLY A 189 -4.06 -13.62 21.30
CA GLY A 189 -5.23 -13.32 22.12
C GLY A 189 -5.92 -14.59 22.63
N ARG A 190 -5.44 -15.16 23.73
CA ARG A 190 -6.03 -16.35 24.38
C ARG A 190 -7.45 -16.08 24.87
N PHE A 191 -8.45 -16.76 24.30
CA PHE A 191 -9.65 -17.14 25.08
C PHE A 191 -9.32 -18.40 25.88
N CYS A 192 -8.62 -18.21 27.00
CA CYS A 192 -8.63 -19.16 28.10
C CYS A 192 -9.48 -18.52 29.19
N ASN A 193 -10.70 -19.02 29.39
CA ASN A 193 -11.42 -18.81 30.64
C ASN A 193 -10.99 -19.97 31.56
N PRO A 194 -10.10 -19.77 32.56
CA PRO A 194 -9.78 -20.86 33.47
C PRO A 194 -10.90 -20.99 34.49
N VAL A 195 -11.76 -22.00 34.31
CA VAL A 195 -12.47 -22.58 35.45
C VAL A 195 -11.39 -23.12 36.38
N THR A 196 -11.20 -22.49 37.53
CA THR A 196 -10.30 -22.96 38.59
C THR A 196 -10.84 -24.24 39.22
N PRO A 197 -10.08 -25.35 39.29
CA PRO A 197 -10.30 -26.40 40.25
C PRO A 197 -9.36 -26.17 41.45
N ARG A 198 -9.91 -25.71 42.58
CA ARG A 198 -9.21 -25.83 43.88
C ARG A 198 -9.46 -27.23 44.42
N LEU A 199 -8.37 -28.00 44.57
CA LEU A 199 -8.31 -29.18 45.41
C LEU A 199 -8.42 -28.73 46.88
N ILE A 200 -9.42 -29.22 47.62
CA ILE A 200 -9.38 -29.31 49.08
C ILE A 200 -9.75 -30.75 49.40
N GLU A 201 -8.78 -31.52 49.88
CA GLU A 201 -9.05 -32.77 50.58
C GLU A 201 -9.61 -32.47 51.97
N GLY A 202 -10.62 -33.25 52.35
CA GLY A 202 -10.84 -33.68 53.73
C GLY A 202 -11.56 -32.70 54.65
N PHE A 203 -12.90 -32.69 54.61
CA PHE A 203 -13.67 -32.63 55.87
C PHE A 203 -15.04 -33.30 55.73
N SER A 204 -15.24 -34.29 56.59
CA SER A 204 -16.46 -35.09 56.78
C SER A 204 -17.66 -34.22 57.14
N MET A 205 -18.80 -34.42 56.45
CA MET A 205 -20.05 -33.75 56.80
C MET A 205 -21.17 -34.77 57.03
N LYS A 206 -21.41 -35.06 58.32
CA LYS A 206 -22.63 -35.70 58.82
C LYS A 206 -23.83 -34.82 58.50
N ARG A 207 -24.90 -35.47 58.03
CA ARG A 207 -26.25 -34.93 57.81
C ARG A 207 -26.78 -34.20 59.05
N ARG A 208 -27.36 -32.99 58.88
CA ARG A 208 -28.55 -32.52 59.63
C ARG A 208 -29.42 -31.59 58.77
N LYS A 209 -30.72 -31.66 59.08
CA LYS A 209 -31.91 -31.19 58.36
C LYS A 209 -32.27 -29.72 58.60
N ALA A 210 -33.07 -29.19 57.67
CA ALA A 210 -34.13 -28.16 57.81
C ALA A 210 -33.65 -26.72 58.08
N ARG A 211 -34.26 -25.64 57.58
CA ARG A 211 -35.70 -25.34 57.38
C ARG A 211 -35.94 -24.30 56.27
N THR A 212 -37.13 -24.41 55.66
CA THR A 212 -37.87 -23.42 54.85
C THR A 212 -38.17 -22.13 55.61
N ILE A 213 -37.99 -20.96 54.98
CA ILE A 213 -38.83 -19.76 55.18
C ILE A 213 -39.07 -19.09 53.82
N ARG A 214 -40.32 -18.67 53.61
CA ARG A 214 -40.95 -18.11 52.41
C ARG A 214 -41.40 -16.67 52.73
N LEU A 215 -41.55 -15.85 51.68
CA LEU A 215 -42.38 -14.62 51.57
C LEU A 215 -41.84 -13.35 52.31
N ILE A 216 -41.98 -12.10 51.84
CA ILE A 216 -43.10 -11.41 51.15
C ILE A 216 -42.57 -10.28 50.24
N SER A 217 -43.22 -10.05 49.10
CA SER A 217 -43.16 -8.83 48.28
C SER A 217 -44.12 -7.75 48.80
N ARG A 218 -43.70 -6.47 48.79
CA ARG A 218 -44.53 -5.33 48.39
C ARG A 218 -43.64 -4.28 47.74
#